data_AF-A0A2V4BVP2-F1
#
_entry.id   AF-A0A2V4BVP2-F1
#
_cell.length_a   1.000
_cell.length_b   1.000
_cell.length_c   1.000
_cell.angle_alpha   90.00
_cell.angle_beta   90.00
_cell.angle_gamma   90.00
#
_symmetry.space_group_name_H-M   'P 1'
#
loop_
_entity.id
_entity.type
_entity.pdbx_description
1 polymer ?
#
loop_
_entity_poly.entity_id
_entity_poly.type
_entity_poly.pdbx_seq_one_letter_code
_entity_poly.pdbx_strand_id
1 'polypeptide(L)'
;MKPPIHQIFGSENSLDLDLVFFIEEMPETILEKLSLSKKLSEPITSFYPEKQINANLAVQKNGHLIQVYKGTTDELNNALFYTYQNHSQKFDNQITKILVRDIDLKFLRSTRMILSFLSKTAYRLLIKNALKGDLEEKIQALEKIDLKHIDSFGKDKNNLDSIKSIAFQLGQAISLHDGKELYTKNEIALEFPDLRKYLFREENTDFENLQQWLFNFIIILRNRSFEMKKKAEYKYEDENKI
;
A
#
# COMPACT_ATOMS: atom_id res chain seq x y z
N MET A 1 5.86 2.70 -32.03
CA MET A 1 4.71 2.75 -31.12
C MET A 1 4.73 4.10 -30.40
N LYS A 2 3.58 4.77 -30.25
CA LYS A 2 3.51 5.96 -29.38
C LYS A 2 3.85 5.52 -27.94
N PRO A 3 4.60 6.33 -27.17
CA PRO A 3 4.89 6.00 -25.78
C PRO A 3 3.56 5.90 -25.00
N PRO A 4 3.38 4.88 -24.14
CA PRO A 4 2.17 4.76 -23.34
C PRO A 4 2.04 5.95 -22.40
N ILE A 5 0.80 6.46 -22.25
CA ILE A 5 0.48 7.50 -21.26
C ILE A 5 0.76 6.91 -19.87
N HIS A 6 1.48 7.67 -19.05
CA HIS A 6 1.79 7.27 -17.68
C HIS A 6 1.85 8.47 -16.74
N GLN A 7 1.67 8.19 -15.45
CA GLN A 7 1.86 9.14 -14.36
C GLN A 7 2.84 8.58 -13.34
N ILE A 8 3.75 9.43 -12.87
CA ILE A 8 4.57 9.19 -11.68
C ILE A 8 3.77 9.65 -10.46
N PHE A 9 3.85 8.95 -9.34
CA PHE A 9 3.06 9.28 -8.15
C PHE A 9 3.81 8.94 -6.86
N GLY A 10 3.22 9.30 -5.72
CA GLY A 10 3.77 9.03 -4.40
C GLY A 10 4.74 10.11 -3.91
N SER A 11 5.67 9.70 -3.05
CA SER A 11 6.58 10.63 -2.37
C SER A 11 7.71 11.11 -3.30
N GLU A 12 8.00 12.41 -3.30
CA GLU A 12 9.15 13.02 -4.01
C GLU A 12 10.50 12.38 -3.64
N ASN A 13 10.63 11.93 -2.37
CA ASN A 13 11.81 11.30 -1.80
C ASN A 13 11.72 9.76 -1.76
N SER A 14 10.96 9.16 -2.68
CA SER A 14 10.94 7.70 -2.83
C SER A 14 12.23 7.19 -3.47
N LEU A 15 12.75 6.07 -2.95
CA LEU A 15 13.89 5.35 -3.52
C LEU A 15 13.52 4.74 -4.88
N ASP A 16 12.29 4.25 -4.99
CA ASP A 16 11.73 3.69 -6.21
C ASP A 16 11.00 4.79 -7.01
N LEU A 17 10.79 4.53 -8.30
CA LEU A 17 9.90 5.32 -9.15
C LEU A 17 8.55 4.62 -9.24
N ASP A 18 7.58 5.07 -8.47
CA ASP A 18 6.20 4.59 -8.54
C ASP A 18 5.51 5.19 -9.76
N LEU A 19 5.07 4.33 -10.68
CA LEU A 19 4.54 4.74 -11.98
C LEU A 19 3.33 3.89 -12.38
N VAL A 20 2.31 4.54 -12.92
CA VAL A 20 1.12 3.88 -13.47
C VAL A 20 1.06 4.09 -14.97
N PHE A 21 0.92 3.01 -15.73
CA PHE A 21 0.56 3.06 -17.14
C PHE A 21 -0.95 2.98 -17.32
N PHE A 22 -1.48 3.89 -18.14
CA PHE A 22 -2.88 3.88 -18.52
C PHE A 22 -3.05 3.03 -19.79
N ILE A 23 -3.86 1.97 -19.66
CA ILE A 23 -4.14 1.01 -20.73
C ILE A 23 -5.63 0.99 -21.02
N GLU A 24 -5.99 0.62 -22.25
CA GLU A 24 -7.39 0.60 -22.70
C GLU A 24 -8.18 -0.52 -22.03
N GLU A 25 -7.55 -1.69 -21.85
CA GLU A 25 -8.16 -2.87 -21.26
C GLU A 25 -7.15 -3.59 -20.36
N MET A 26 -7.61 -4.05 -19.20
CA MET A 26 -6.79 -4.80 -18.26
C MET A 26 -6.64 -6.24 -18.75
N PRO A 27 -5.41 -6.80 -18.84
CA PRO A 27 -5.23 -8.20 -19.16
C PRO A 27 -5.96 -9.11 -18.15
N GLU A 28 -6.28 -10.34 -18.53
CA GLU A 28 -7.03 -11.24 -17.65
C GLU A 28 -6.16 -11.75 -16.50
N THR A 29 -4.96 -12.24 -16.83
CA THR A 29 -4.12 -12.95 -15.86
C THR A 29 -3.11 -12.04 -15.15
N ILE A 30 -2.69 -12.44 -13.94
CA ILE A 30 -1.64 -11.75 -13.18
C ILE A 30 -0.31 -11.78 -13.94
N LEU A 31 0.00 -12.87 -14.65
CA LEU A 31 1.25 -13.03 -15.39
C LEU A 31 1.32 -12.07 -16.59
N GLU A 32 0.22 -11.90 -17.30
CA GLU A 32 0.13 -10.94 -18.42
C GLU A 32 0.26 -9.50 -17.93
N LYS A 33 -0.41 -9.15 -16.82
CA LYS A 33 -0.26 -7.83 -16.19
C LYS A 33 1.18 -7.54 -15.81
N LEU A 34 1.85 -8.52 -15.19
CA LEU A 34 3.26 -8.40 -14.83
C LEU A 34 4.15 -8.22 -16.07
N SER A 35 3.97 -9.07 -17.08
CA SER A 35 4.73 -9.02 -18.33
C SER A 35 4.55 -7.68 -19.04
N LEU A 36 3.31 -7.20 -19.16
CA LEU A 36 2.98 -5.92 -19.75
C LEU A 36 3.60 -4.76 -18.96
N SER A 37 3.49 -4.74 -17.63
CA SER A 37 4.08 -3.69 -16.81
C SER A 37 5.61 -3.60 -16.98
N LYS A 38 6.30 -4.75 -17.14
CA LYS A 38 7.74 -4.79 -17.38
C LYS A 38 8.08 -4.26 -18.76
N LYS A 39 7.39 -4.76 -19.79
CA LYS A 39 7.57 -4.33 -21.18
C LYS A 39 7.36 -2.82 -21.35
N LEU A 40 6.34 -2.25 -20.71
CA LEU A 40 6.08 -0.81 -20.78
C LEU A 40 7.12 0.03 -20.02
N SER A 41 7.78 -0.56 -19.01
CA SER A 41 8.82 0.10 -18.21
C SER A 41 10.18 0.15 -18.92
N GLU A 42 10.49 -0.79 -19.81
CA GLU A 42 11.76 -0.87 -20.56
C GLU A 42 12.21 0.48 -21.16
N PRO A 43 11.37 1.22 -21.93
CA PRO A 43 11.78 2.51 -22.47
C PRO A 43 11.89 3.63 -21.43
N ILE A 44 11.36 3.45 -20.21
CA ILE A 44 11.41 4.43 -19.13
C ILE A 44 12.69 4.33 -18.31
N THR A 45 13.23 3.11 -18.16
CA THR A 45 14.44 2.85 -17.35
C THR A 45 15.62 3.73 -17.74
N SER A 46 15.79 4.04 -19.03
CA SER A 46 16.87 4.91 -19.50
C SER A 46 16.74 6.37 -19.04
N PHE A 47 15.54 6.84 -18.73
CA PHE A 47 15.30 8.19 -18.21
C PHE A 47 15.54 8.29 -16.69
N TYR A 48 15.50 7.16 -15.99
CA TYR A 48 15.67 7.07 -14.54
C TYR A 48 16.65 5.96 -14.16
N PRO A 49 17.92 6.01 -14.62
CA PRO A 49 18.86 4.91 -14.46
C PRO A 49 19.21 4.59 -13.00
N GLU A 50 19.05 5.57 -12.10
CA GLU A 50 19.33 5.45 -10.67
C GLU A 50 18.13 4.94 -9.85
N LYS A 51 16.94 4.79 -10.45
CA LYS A 51 15.73 4.36 -9.74
C LYS A 51 15.21 3.02 -10.24
N GLN A 52 14.81 2.17 -9.31
CA GLN A 52 14.02 0.99 -9.63
C GLN A 52 12.59 1.41 -9.96
N ILE A 53 12.08 1.01 -11.12
CA ILE A 53 10.69 1.29 -11.52
C ILE A 53 9.74 0.30 -10.84
N ASN A 54 8.81 0.82 -10.04
CA ASN A 54 7.68 0.07 -9.51
C ASN A 54 6.43 0.38 -10.34
N ALA A 55 6.27 -0.35 -11.44
CA ALA A 55 5.17 -0.15 -12.35
C ALA A 55 3.85 -0.80 -11.88
N ASN A 56 2.77 -0.10 -12.17
CA ASN A 56 1.40 -0.55 -12.06
C ASN A 56 0.66 -0.30 -13.39
N LEU A 57 -0.51 -0.92 -13.54
CA LEU A 57 -1.40 -0.75 -14.69
C LEU A 57 -2.75 -0.28 -14.19
N ALA A 58 -3.39 0.62 -14.94
CA ALA A 58 -4.74 1.05 -14.65
C ALA A 58 -5.55 1.31 -15.92
N VAL A 59 -6.86 1.08 -15.84
CA VAL A 59 -7.83 1.53 -16.84
C VAL A 59 -8.56 2.73 -16.27
N GLN A 60 -8.60 3.81 -17.04
CA GLN A 60 -9.21 5.08 -16.66
C GLN A 60 -10.40 5.36 -17.58
N LYS A 61 -11.49 5.89 -17.00
CA LYS A 61 -12.63 6.43 -17.74
C LYS A 61 -13.17 7.67 -17.03
N ASN A 62 -13.60 8.66 -17.80
CA ASN A 62 -14.35 9.81 -17.29
C ASN A 62 -13.71 10.56 -16.11
N GLY A 63 -12.36 10.58 -16.05
CA GLY A 63 -11.59 11.29 -15.03
C GLY A 63 -11.22 10.47 -13.79
N HIS A 64 -11.53 9.18 -13.73
CA HIS A 64 -11.17 8.31 -12.61
C HIS A 64 -10.75 6.90 -13.07
N LEU A 65 -10.13 6.14 -12.17
CA LEU A 65 -9.81 4.74 -12.40
C LEU A 65 -11.04 3.85 -12.29
N ILE A 66 -11.15 2.86 -13.17
CA ILE A 66 -12.18 1.82 -13.13
C ILE A 66 -11.61 0.41 -12.89
N GLN A 67 -10.30 0.22 -13.08
CA GLN A 67 -9.61 -1.05 -12.80
C GLN A 67 -8.12 -0.79 -12.53
N VAL A 68 -7.53 -1.57 -11.63
CA VAL A 68 -6.11 -1.51 -11.28
C VAL A 68 -5.48 -2.90 -11.20
N TYR A 69 -4.19 -3.00 -11.54
CA TYR A 69 -3.45 -4.25 -11.36
C TYR A 69 -3.05 -4.48 -9.88
N LYS A 70 -2.41 -3.49 -9.25
CA LYS A 70 -2.02 -3.52 -7.82
C LYS A 70 -2.74 -2.43 -7.05
N GLY A 71 -3.02 -2.70 -5.77
CA GLY A 71 -3.73 -1.76 -4.88
C GLY A 71 -5.25 -1.90 -4.95
N THR A 72 -5.94 -0.84 -4.58
CA THR A 72 -7.38 -0.67 -4.78
C THR A 72 -7.62 0.57 -5.63
N THR A 73 -8.74 0.59 -6.33
CA THR A 73 -9.04 1.63 -7.32
C THR A 73 -9.23 2.99 -6.67
N ASP A 74 -9.93 3.07 -5.53
CA ASP A 74 -10.07 4.28 -4.74
C ASP A 74 -8.73 4.84 -4.25
N GLU A 75 -7.88 3.99 -3.67
CA GLU A 75 -6.59 4.39 -3.13
C GLU A 75 -5.64 4.87 -4.23
N LEU A 76 -5.50 4.12 -5.32
CA LEU A 76 -4.59 4.49 -6.40
C LEU A 76 -5.09 5.72 -7.16
N ASN A 77 -6.40 5.83 -7.39
CA ASN A 77 -7.01 6.99 -8.04
C ASN A 77 -6.68 8.27 -7.27
N ASN A 78 -6.96 8.29 -5.98
CA ASN A 78 -6.75 9.49 -5.20
C ASN A 78 -5.25 9.74 -4.97
N ALA A 79 -4.43 8.69 -4.82
CA ALA A 79 -2.97 8.86 -4.78
C ALA A 79 -2.43 9.54 -6.04
N LEU A 80 -2.87 9.12 -7.23
CA LEU A 80 -2.51 9.76 -8.50
C LEU A 80 -2.96 11.22 -8.56
N PHE A 81 -4.16 11.52 -8.05
CA PHE A 81 -4.69 12.88 -8.01
C PHE A 81 -3.87 13.79 -7.10
N TYR A 82 -3.70 13.41 -5.83
CA TYR A 82 -3.07 14.27 -4.82
C TYR A 82 -1.55 14.38 -4.96
N THR A 83 -0.88 13.37 -5.52
CA THR A 83 0.59 13.36 -5.63
C THR A 83 1.10 13.70 -7.02
N TYR A 84 0.22 14.07 -7.97
CA TYR A 84 0.62 14.41 -9.34
C TYR A 84 1.71 15.49 -9.40
N GLN A 85 1.56 16.53 -8.57
CA GLN A 85 2.45 17.70 -8.54
C GLN A 85 3.79 17.42 -7.84
N ASN A 86 3.95 16.27 -7.17
CA ASN A 86 5.20 15.92 -6.48
C ASN A 86 6.32 15.53 -7.46
N HIS A 87 5.99 15.37 -8.74
CA HIS A 87 6.91 14.87 -9.76
C HIS A 87 6.80 15.70 -11.03
N SER A 88 7.89 15.78 -11.79
CA SER A 88 7.86 16.31 -13.15
C SER A 88 7.16 15.31 -14.07
N GLN A 89 6.02 15.71 -14.64
CA GLN A 89 5.18 14.83 -15.44
C GLN A 89 5.41 15.06 -16.93
N LYS A 90 5.37 13.97 -17.70
CA LYS A 90 5.44 14.02 -19.17
C LYS A 90 4.07 14.24 -19.82
N PHE A 91 3.01 13.81 -19.14
CA PHE A 91 1.64 13.82 -19.64
C PHE A 91 0.75 14.55 -18.65
N ASP A 92 -0.33 15.15 -19.15
CA ASP A 92 -1.35 15.79 -18.33
C ASP A 92 -1.96 14.81 -17.32
N ASN A 93 -2.51 15.35 -16.23
CA ASN A 93 -3.15 14.53 -15.19
C ASN A 93 -4.38 13.80 -15.77
N GLN A 94 -4.37 12.47 -15.71
CA GLN A 94 -5.46 11.62 -16.20
C GLN A 94 -6.59 11.47 -15.18
N ILE A 95 -6.33 11.82 -13.92
CA ILE A 95 -7.28 11.74 -12.81
C ILE A 95 -7.77 13.15 -12.48
N THR A 96 -9.06 13.40 -12.72
CA THR A 96 -9.73 14.68 -12.47
C THR A 96 -10.88 14.55 -11.48
N LYS A 97 -11.18 13.33 -11.03
CA LYS A 97 -12.20 13.03 -10.03
C LYS A 97 -11.61 12.14 -8.94
N ILE A 98 -11.89 12.50 -7.69
CA ILE A 98 -11.60 11.65 -6.53
C ILE A 98 -12.71 10.61 -6.35
N LEU A 99 -12.33 9.46 -5.79
CA LEU A 99 -13.24 8.39 -5.41
C LEU A 99 -13.41 8.38 -3.88
N VAL A 100 -14.57 7.91 -3.41
CA VAL A 100 -14.80 7.72 -1.97
C VAL A 100 -13.93 6.56 -1.49
N ARG A 101 -13.23 6.74 -0.38
CA ARG A 101 -12.37 5.70 0.16
C ARG A 101 -13.14 4.60 0.87
N ASP A 102 -12.72 3.38 0.60
CA ASP A 102 -13.23 2.20 1.28
C ASP A 102 -12.37 1.87 2.49
N ILE A 103 -12.82 2.35 3.66
CA ILE A 103 -12.10 2.20 4.92
C ILE A 103 -12.04 0.72 5.32
N ASP A 104 -13.11 -0.06 5.11
CA ASP A 104 -13.12 -1.48 5.49
C ASP A 104 -12.13 -2.28 4.65
N LEU A 105 -12.17 -2.08 3.33
CA LEU A 105 -11.23 -2.70 2.42
C LEU A 105 -9.79 -2.31 2.76
N LYS A 106 -9.55 -1.05 3.17
CA LYS A 106 -8.23 -0.61 3.64
C LYS A 106 -7.75 -1.43 4.83
N PHE A 107 -8.57 -1.55 5.87
CA PHE A 107 -8.20 -2.31 7.07
C PHE A 107 -7.94 -3.80 6.77
N LEU A 108 -8.78 -4.44 5.95
CA LEU A 108 -8.60 -5.83 5.52
C LEU A 108 -7.25 -6.03 4.81
N ARG A 109 -6.93 -5.15 3.86
CA ARG A 109 -5.67 -5.22 3.09
C ARG A 109 -4.45 -4.90 3.95
N SER A 110 -4.52 -3.85 4.78
CA SER A 110 -3.43 -3.49 5.69
C SER A 110 -3.13 -4.63 6.67
N THR A 111 -4.17 -5.30 7.19
CA THR A 111 -4.04 -6.49 8.04
C THR A 111 -3.27 -7.61 7.33
N ARG A 112 -3.69 -7.97 6.10
CA ARG A 112 -2.99 -8.98 5.31
C ARG A 112 -1.54 -8.60 5.02
N MET A 113 -1.27 -7.33 4.69
CA MET A 113 0.06 -6.84 4.40
C MET A 113 0.98 -6.89 5.62
N ILE A 114 0.53 -6.38 6.78
CA ILE A 114 1.30 -6.39 8.03
C ILE A 114 1.69 -7.82 8.40
N LEU A 115 0.73 -8.75 8.40
CA LEU A 115 0.99 -10.18 8.62
C LEU A 115 2.01 -10.73 7.60
N SER A 116 1.86 -10.39 6.33
CA SER A 116 2.77 -10.87 5.26
C SER A 116 4.22 -10.41 5.48
N PHE A 117 4.44 -9.15 5.88
CA PHE A 117 5.77 -8.63 6.20
C PHE A 117 6.42 -9.33 7.41
N LEU A 118 5.59 -9.77 8.37
CA LEU A 118 6.04 -10.49 9.55
C LEU A 118 6.20 -12.00 9.32
N SER A 119 5.82 -12.52 8.15
CA SER A 119 5.83 -13.97 7.86
C SER A 119 7.22 -14.63 7.83
N LYS A 120 8.29 -13.84 7.88
CA LYS A 120 9.69 -14.30 7.96
C LYS A 120 10.28 -14.25 9.38
N THR A 121 9.47 -13.90 10.39
CA THR A 121 9.88 -13.78 11.80
C THR A 121 9.63 -15.08 12.57
N ALA A 122 9.89 -15.07 13.88
CA ALA A 122 9.53 -16.17 14.79
C ALA A 122 8.02 -16.54 14.75
N TYR A 123 7.16 -15.60 14.35
CA TYR A 123 5.71 -15.81 14.23
C TYR A 123 5.25 -16.49 12.93
N ARG A 124 6.18 -16.95 12.08
CA ARG A 124 5.88 -17.50 10.74
C ARG A 124 4.74 -18.51 10.70
N LEU A 125 4.72 -19.49 11.61
CA LEU A 125 3.70 -20.55 11.60
C LEU A 125 2.31 -19.99 11.91
N LEU A 126 2.21 -19.17 12.97
CA LEU A 126 1.00 -18.45 13.36
C LEU A 126 0.45 -17.61 12.20
N ILE A 127 1.33 -16.80 11.59
CA ILE A 127 0.99 -15.90 10.49
C ILE A 127 0.49 -16.67 9.26
N LYS A 128 1.18 -17.75 8.87
CA LYS A 128 0.78 -18.54 7.70
C LYS A 128 -0.59 -19.18 7.86
N ASN A 129 -0.95 -19.57 9.08
CA ASN A 129 -2.27 -20.11 9.37
C ASN A 129 -3.32 -18.99 9.29
N ALA A 130 -3.07 -17.85 9.95
CA ALA A 130 -3.96 -16.70 9.94
C ALA A 130 -4.22 -16.12 8.54
N LEU A 131 -3.20 -16.10 7.67
CA LEU A 131 -3.33 -15.64 6.28
C LEU A 131 -4.25 -16.52 5.43
N LYS A 132 -4.46 -17.79 5.80
CA LYS A 132 -5.43 -18.70 5.17
C LYS A 132 -6.82 -18.63 5.82
N GLY A 133 -6.87 -18.08 7.02
CA GLY A 133 -8.07 -17.97 7.84
C GLY A 133 -8.95 -16.77 7.49
N ASP A 134 -9.95 -16.53 8.32
CA ASP A 134 -10.86 -15.38 8.25
C ASP A 134 -10.27 -14.11 8.91
N LEU A 135 -11.08 -13.07 9.11
CA LEU A 135 -10.63 -11.83 9.76
C LEU A 135 -10.35 -12.02 11.26
N GLU A 136 -11.13 -12.87 11.93
CA GLU A 136 -10.97 -13.14 13.35
C GLU A 136 -9.62 -13.78 13.62
N GLU A 137 -9.27 -14.80 12.83
CA GLU A 137 -7.98 -15.48 12.94
C GLU A 137 -6.80 -14.54 12.66
N LYS A 138 -6.98 -13.55 11.77
CA LYS A 138 -5.98 -12.50 11.51
C LYS A 138 -5.82 -11.54 12.68
N ILE A 139 -6.92 -11.11 13.30
CA ILE A 139 -6.89 -10.24 14.48
C ILE A 139 -6.19 -10.96 15.65
N GLN A 140 -6.58 -12.20 15.93
CA GLN A 140 -5.96 -13.01 16.99
C GLN A 140 -4.47 -13.26 16.75
N ALA A 141 -4.04 -13.36 15.49
CA ALA A 141 -2.63 -13.46 15.17
C ALA A 141 -1.89 -12.16 15.45
N LEU A 142 -2.45 -11.00 15.07
CA LEU A 142 -1.85 -9.68 15.37
C LEU A 142 -1.74 -9.44 16.88
N GLU A 143 -2.75 -9.80 17.67
CA GLU A 143 -2.75 -9.67 19.14
C GLU A 143 -1.63 -10.45 19.83
N LYS A 144 -1.14 -11.53 19.21
CA LYS A 144 -0.06 -12.37 19.74
C LYS A 144 1.34 -11.91 19.32
N ILE A 145 1.42 -10.98 18.37
CA ILE A 145 2.70 -10.47 17.87
C ILE A 145 3.21 -9.40 18.82
N ASP A 146 4.43 -9.61 19.31
CA ASP A 146 5.21 -8.60 20.00
C ASP A 146 6.42 -8.23 19.13
N LEU A 147 6.34 -7.07 18.50
CA LEU A 147 7.39 -6.54 17.62
C LEU A 147 8.72 -6.35 18.35
N LYS A 148 8.69 -6.16 19.66
CA LYS A 148 9.86 -5.84 20.49
C LYS A 148 10.78 -7.05 20.70
N HIS A 149 10.24 -8.24 20.51
CA HIS A 149 10.95 -9.52 20.64
C HIS A 149 11.24 -10.15 19.27
N ILE A 150 11.19 -9.37 18.19
CA ILE A 150 11.57 -9.84 16.85
C ILE A 150 13.05 -9.58 16.62
N ASP A 151 13.85 -10.63 16.78
CA ASP A 151 15.31 -10.56 16.60
C ASP A 151 15.73 -10.63 15.12
N SER A 152 14.85 -11.13 14.24
CA SER A 152 15.15 -11.30 12.81
C SER A 152 13.88 -11.35 11.95
N PHE A 153 13.94 -10.73 10.77
CA PHE A 153 12.94 -10.89 9.71
C PHE A 153 13.45 -11.81 8.58
N GLY A 154 14.35 -12.75 8.91
CA GLY A 154 14.92 -13.73 8.00
C GLY A 154 16.34 -13.42 7.51
N LYS A 155 16.77 -14.09 6.44
CA LYS A 155 18.15 -14.01 5.89
C LYS A 155 18.42 -12.74 5.08
N ASP A 156 17.39 -11.96 4.75
CA ASP A 156 17.53 -10.75 3.95
C ASP A 156 17.92 -9.58 4.85
N LYS A 157 18.98 -8.84 4.50
CA LYS A 157 19.47 -7.66 5.23
C LYS A 157 18.47 -6.49 5.30
N ASN A 158 17.29 -6.62 4.71
CA ASN A 158 16.38 -5.51 4.44
C ASN A 158 15.14 -5.50 5.34
N ASN A 159 15.32 -5.74 6.65
CA ASN A 159 14.26 -5.66 7.66
C ASN A 159 13.61 -4.28 7.67
N LEU A 160 14.39 -3.24 7.35
CA LEU A 160 13.96 -1.84 7.32
C LEU A 160 12.84 -1.59 6.30
N ASP A 161 12.82 -2.27 5.15
CA ASP A 161 11.72 -2.13 4.18
C ASP A 161 10.40 -2.71 4.69
N SER A 162 10.45 -3.86 5.38
CA SER A 162 9.28 -4.45 6.03
C SER A 162 8.76 -3.53 7.14
N ILE A 163 9.66 -3.04 8.00
CA ILE A 163 9.33 -2.12 9.10
C ILE A 163 8.72 -0.82 8.57
N LYS A 164 9.35 -0.19 7.57
CA LYS A 164 8.82 0.99 6.87
C LYS A 164 7.44 0.73 6.29
N SER A 165 7.22 -0.46 5.71
CA SER A 165 5.94 -0.81 5.10
C SER A 165 4.85 -1.04 6.15
N ILE A 166 5.18 -1.66 7.29
CA ILE A 166 4.26 -1.78 8.44
C ILE A 166 3.89 -0.39 8.96
N ALA A 167 4.87 0.48 9.24
CA ALA A 167 4.63 1.84 9.71
C ALA A 167 3.73 2.63 8.75
N PHE A 168 3.98 2.52 7.43
CA PHE A 168 3.16 3.15 6.41
C PHE A 168 1.72 2.62 6.40
N GLN A 169 1.52 1.30 6.49
CA GLN A 169 0.18 0.70 6.54
C GLN A 169 -0.60 1.14 7.80
N LEU A 170 0.07 1.18 8.95
CA LEU A 170 -0.53 1.64 10.21
C LEU A 170 -0.97 3.10 10.11
N GLY A 171 -0.05 4.00 9.76
CA GLY A 171 -0.35 5.42 9.65
C GLY A 171 -1.45 5.73 8.63
N GLN A 172 -1.42 5.07 7.47
CA GLN A 172 -2.42 5.29 6.43
C GLN A 172 -3.81 4.73 6.80
N ALA A 173 -3.90 3.57 7.44
CA ALA A 173 -5.19 3.00 7.83
C ALA A 173 -5.83 3.76 9.00
N ILE A 174 -5.02 4.15 10.00
CA ILE A 174 -5.49 4.91 11.16
C ILE A 174 -5.93 6.31 10.74
N SER A 175 -5.12 7.05 9.98
CA SER A 175 -5.53 8.37 9.47
C SER A 175 -6.81 8.30 8.63
N LEU A 176 -6.96 7.27 7.79
CA LEU A 176 -8.17 7.08 7.01
C LEU A 176 -9.41 6.82 7.88
N HIS A 177 -9.24 6.10 8.99
CA HIS A 177 -10.32 5.92 9.96
C HIS A 177 -10.82 7.26 10.52
N ASP A 178 -9.90 8.22 10.72
CA ASP A 178 -10.18 9.57 11.19
C ASP A 178 -10.59 10.54 10.05
N GLY A 179 -10.83 10.02 8.84
CA GLY A 179 -11.26 10.80 7.68
C GLY A 179 -10.14 11.57 6.96
N LYS A 180 -8.88 11.26 7.24
CA LYS A 180 -7.71 11.88 6.59
C LYS A 180 -7.04 10.90 5.63
N GLU A 181 -6.78 11.35 4.40
CA GLU A 181 -6.05 10.57 3.41
C GLU A 181 -4.58 11.00 3.35
N LEU A 182 -3.65 10.07 3.62
CA LEU A 182 -2.21 10.29 3.53
C LEU A 182 -1.60 9.32 2.51
N TYR A 183 -0.80 9.81 1.56
CA TYR A 183 -0.23 9.01 0.47
C TYR A 183 1.29 8.98 0.44
N THR A 184 1.94 9.85 1.22
CA THR A 184 3.39 9.98 1.27
C THR A 184 3.93 9.68 2.65
N LYS A 185 5.20 9.26 2.70
CA LYS A 185 5.89 9.04 3.98
C LYS A 185 6.01 10.33 4.77
N ASN A 186 6.16 11.47 4.08
CA ASN A 186 6.26 12.79 4.70
C ASN A 186 4.95 13.17 5.40
N GLU A 187 3.80 12.96 4.76
CA GLU A 187 2.48 13.20 5.36
C GLU A 187 2.25 12.33 6.59
N ILE A 188 2.56 11.03 6.52
CA ILE A 188 2.42 10.14 7.68
C ILE A 188 3.38 10.54 8.80
N ALA A 189 4.62 10.91 8.49
CA ALA A 189 5.58 11.34 9.51
C ALA A 189 5.20 12.68 10.17
N LEU A 190 4.47 13.54 9.46
CA LEU A 190 3.95 14.79 9.99
C LEU A 190 2.77 14.54 10.96
N GLU A 191 1.83 13.68 10.55
CA GLU A 191 0.67 13.33 11.38
C GLU A 191 1.05 12.42 12.56
N PHE A 192 2.02 11.53 12.37
CA PHE A 192 2.51 10.56 13.34
C PHE A 192 4.03 10.67 13.51
N PRO A 193 4.54 11.68 14.25
CA PRO A 193 5.98 11.90 14.43
C PRO A 193 6.72 10.67 14.95
N ASP A 194 6.08 9.87 15.81
CA ASP A 194 6.62 8.64 16.37
C ASP A 194 6.89 7.53 15.34
N LEU A 195 6.23 7.58 14.17
CA LEU A 195 6.45 6.64 13.08
C LEU A 195 7.60 7.05 12.15
N ARG A 196 8.09 8.29 12.26
CA ARG A 196 9.11 8.86 11.37
C ARG A 196 10.35 7.97 11.26
N LYS A 197 10.90 7.53 12.39
CA LYS A 197 12.13 6.71 12.43
C LYS A 197 12.01 5.43 11.58
N TYR A 198 10.83 4.82 11.56
CA TYR A 198 10.54 3.63 10.75
C TYR A 198 10.32 3.97 9.26
N LEU A 199 9.58 5.05 8.98
CA LEU A 199 9.27 5.48 7.60
C LEU A 199 10.53 5.88 6.82
N PHE A 200 11.54 6.42 7.52
CA PHE A 200 12.81 6.83 6.94
C PHE A 200 13.94 5.81 7.11
N ARG A 201 13.63 4.62 7.65
CA ARG A 201 14.58 3.50 7.81
C ARG A 201 15.82 3.89 8.63
N GLU A 202 15.61 4.64 9.71
CA GLU A 202 16.69 4.92 10.65
C GLU A 202 17.23 3.61 11.24
N GLU A 203 18.54 3.52 11.39
CA GLU A 203 19.19 2.34 11.96
C GLU A 203 19.05 2.32 13.49
N ASN A 204 19.15 1.14 14.10
CA ASN A 204 19.13 0.94 15.56
C ASN A 204 17.87 1.48 16.28
N THR A 205 16.74 1.54 15.58
CA THR A 205 15.46 1.96 16.17
C THR A 205 14.84 0.86 17.04
N ASP A 206 14.37 1.21 18.23
CA ASP A 206 13.47 0.36 19.03
C ASP A 206 12.10 0.19 18.36
N PHE A 207 11.33 -0.81 18.79
CA PHE A 207 9.97 -1.09 18.28
C PHE A 207 8.85 -0.60 19.19
N GLU A 208 9.11 0.21 20.23
CA GLU A 208 8.07 0.59 21.21
C GLU A 208 6.93 1.37 20.56
N ASN A 209 7.27 2.43 19.83
CA ASN A 209 6.26 3.24 19.13
C ASN A 209 5.54 2.43 18.06
N LEU A 210 6.24 1.58 17.32
CA LEU A 210 5.62 0.73 16.30
C LEU A 210 4.64 -0.27 16.91
N GLN A 211 4.99 -0.86 18.05
CA GLN A 211 4.12 -1.77 18.81
C GLN A 211 2.87 -1.04 19.31
N GLN A 212 3.02 0.18 19.81
CA GLN A 212 1.89 1.00 20.25
C GLN A 212 0.93 1.31 19.09
N TRP A 213 1.45 1.68 17.93
CA TRP A 213 0.61 1.93 16.75
C TRP A 213 -0.04 0.66 16.20
N LEU A 214 0.65 -0.49 16.27
CA LEU A 214 0.04 -1.78 15.97
C LEU A 214 -1.12 -2.09 16.92
N PHE A 215 -0.95 -1.85 18.22
CA PHE A 215 -2.02 -2.05 19.21
C PHE A 215 -3.24 -1.14 18.93
N ASN A 216 -3.00 0.15 18.62
CA ASN A 216 -4.07 1.08 18.23
C ASN A 216 -4.81 0.60 16.98
N PHE A 217 -4.08 0.15 15.96
CA PHE A 217 -4.66 -0.43 14.75
C PHE A 217 -5.53 -1.64 15.06
N ILE A 218 -5.07 -2.55 15.94
CA ILE A 218 -5.84 -3.73 16.35
C ILE A 218 -7.13 -3.34 17.06
N ILE A 219 -7.11 -2.36 17.97
CA ILE A 219 -8.33 -1.86 18.64
C ILE A 219 -9.34 -1.35 17.62
N ILE A 220 -8.90 -0.49 16.70
CA ILE A 220 -9.77 0.06 15.66
C ILE A 220 -10.32 -1.07 14.79
N LEU A 221 -9.46 -1.97 14.32
CA LEU A 221 -9.84 -3.11 13.50
C LEU A 221 -10.87 -4.00 14.21
N ARG A 222 -10.68 -4.26 15.52
CA ARG A 222 -11.60 -5.06 16.34
C ARG A 222 -12.97 -4.41 16.39
N ASN A 223 -13.04 -3.11 16.66
CA ASN A 223 -14.30 -2.37 16.70
C ASN A 223 -14.99 -2.37 15.33
N ARG A 224 -14.25 -2.04 14.26
CA ARG A 224 -14.77 -2.06 12.90
C ARG A 224 -15.27 -3.45 12.48
N SER A 225 -14.64 -4.52 12.94
CA SER A 225 -15.02 -5.89 12.58
C SER A 225 -16.44 -6.28 12.99
N PHE A 226 -17.06 -5.55 13.94
CA PHE A 226 -18.47 -5.73 14.32
C PHE A 226 -19.45 -5.07 13.34
N GLU A 227 -19.00 -4.01 12.65
CA GLU A 227 -19.82 -3.19 11.75
C GLU A 227 -19.57 -3.52 10.26
N MET A 228 -18.43 -4.14 9.96
CA MET A 228 -18.04 -4.57 8.61
C MET A 228 -19.07 -5.50 7.99
N LYS A 229 -19.64 -5.10 6.85
CA LYS A 229 -20.51 -5.96 6.03
C LYS A 229 -19.74 -7.12 5.40
N LYS A 230 -18.49 -6.87 5.00
CA LYS A 230 -17.58 -7.87 4.42
C LYS A 230 -16.32 -7.98 5.26
N LYS A 231 -15.96 -9.22 5.60
CA LYS A 231 -14.78 -9.56 6.41
C LYS A 231 -13.64 -10.19 5.60
N ALA A 232 -13.81 -10.29 4.29
CA ALA A 232 -12.79 -10.77 3.35
C ALA A 232 -12.52 -9.68 2.31
N GLU A 233 -11.30 -9.63 1.73
CA GLU A 233 -10.97 -8.67 0.68
C GLU A 233 -11.89 -8.83 -0.54
N TYR A 234 -12.27 -7.71 -1.14
CA TYR A 234 -13.12 -7.63 -2.33
C TYR A 234 -12.58 -6.59 -3.31
N LYS A 235 -13.15 -6.53 -4.51
CA LYS A 235 -12.85 -5.45 -5.46
C LYS A 235 -13.74 -4.25 -5.13
N TYR A 236 -13.13 -3.07 -5.15
CA TYR A 236 -13.82 -1.82 -4.84
C TYR A 236 -15.03 -1.58 -5.76
N GLU A 237 -14.88 -1.93 -7.04
CA GLU A 237 -15.90 -1.81 -8.09
C GLU A 237 -17.12 -2.69 -7.86
N ASP A 238 -16.98 -3.81 -7.13
CA ASP A 238 -18.10 -4.72 -6.88
C ASP A 238 -19.11 -4.11 -5.90
N GLU A 239 -18.64 -3.20 -5.02
CA GLU A 239 -19.44 -2.58 -3.96
C GLU A 239 -19.78 -1.11 -4.21
N ASN A 240 -18.99 -0.45 -5.06
CA ASN A 240 -19.13 0.97 -5.32
C ASN A 240 -19.46 1.16 -6.81
N LYS A 241 -20.59 1.79 -7.10
CA LYS A 241 -20.91 2.20 -8.47
C LYS A 241 -20.01 3.37 -8.85
N ILE A 242 -19.04 3.09 -9.70
CA ILE A 242 -18.08 4.06 -10.25
C ILE A 242 -18.59 4.60 -11.59
#